data_AF-A0A7S2F583-F1
#
_entry.id   AF-A0A7S2F583-F1
#
_cell.length_a   1.000
_cell.length_b   1.000
_cell.length_c   1.000
_cell.angle_alpha   90.00
_cell.angle_beta   90.00
_cell.angle_gamma   90.00
#
_symmetry.space_group_name_H-M   'P 1'
#
loop_
_entity.id
_entity.type
_entity.pdbx_description
1 polymer ?
#
loop_
_entity_poly.entity_id
_entity_poly.type
_entity_poly.pdbx_seq_one_letter_code
_entity_poly.pdbx_strand_id
1 'polypeptide(L)'
;MAGGPPQNKIVRVSAAQRAQEEDELSLAPPPSGSSSVAKVGLVGFFATYLLVSRSTVRSGRTYVGFTVNPPRRLRQHNGEIISGAYRTKSGRPWDMVMIVHGFPSQVQALQFEWAWQNPQRSKIARRALEPCKLKTRDLTGVNGKYRVVFALMAEPPFAHYPLNVQFLSSVHQQAASGAVATQVRNGGNELPAHMSIS
;
A
#
# COMPACT_ATOMS: atom_id res chain seq x y z
N MET A 1 -67.71 -1.73 5.83
CA MET A 1 -66.42 -1.51 6.53
C MET A 1 -65.37 -1.22 5.47
N ALA A 2 -65.11 0.07 5.23
CA ALA A 2 -64.24 0.57 4.16
C ALA A 2 -62.82 0.81 4.69
N GLY A 3 -61.80 0.53 3.87
CA GLY A 3 -60.39 0.80 4.19
C GLY A 3 -59.47 0.43 3.03
N GLY A 4 -59.43 1.28 2.01
CA GLY A 4 -58.43 1.20 0.93
C GLY A 4 -57.08 1.83 1.33
N PRO A 5 -55.97 1.46 0.68
CA PRO A 5 -54.63 1.95 1.02
C PRO A 5 -54.45 3.43 0.65
N PRO A 6 -53.67 4.21 1.42
CA PRO A 6 -53.48 5.63 1.14
C PRO A 6 -52.60 5.82 -0.10
N GLN A 7 -53.08 6.64 -1.04
CA GLN A 7 -52.29 7.11 -2.18
C GLN A 7 -51.33 8.21 -1.73
N ASN A 8 -50.03 8.00 -1.94
CA ASN A 8 -49.01 9.04 -1.80
C ASN A 8 -49.14 10.04 -2.96
N LYS A 9 -49.61 11.26 -2.66
CA LYS A 9 -49.53 12.40 -3.56
C LYS A 9 -48.12 12.97 -3.53
N ILE A 10 -47.40 12.86 -4.64
CA ILE A 10 -46.15 13.58 -4.88
C ILE A 10 -46.50 15.06 -5.09
N VAL A 11 -46.21 15.90 -4.10
CA VAL A 11 -46.27 17.36 -4.25
C VAL A 11 -44.99 17.81 -4.96
N ARG A 12 -45.12 18.27 -6.21
CA ARG A 12 -44.05 19.00 -6.90
C ARG A 12 -43.96 20.39 -6.28
N VAL A 13 -42.95 20.62 -5.45
CA VAL A 13 -42.61 21.95 -4.95
C VAL A 13 -41.92 22.71 -6.10
N SER A 14 -42.44 23.88 -6.44
CA SER A 14 -41.92 24.69 -7.54
C SER A 14 -40.53 25.25 -7.21
N ALA A 15 -39.70 25.44 -8.25
CA ALA A 15 -38.31 25.89 -8.13
C ALA A 15 -38.15 27.33 -7.56
N ALA A 16 -39.23 28.06 -7.33
CA ALA A 16 -39.20 29.45 -6.86
C ALA A 16 -39.10 29.59 -5.33
N GLN A 17 -39.27 28.52 -4.54
CA GLN A 17 -39.23 28.59 -3.07
C GLN A 17 -37.90 28.12 -2.45
N ARG A 18 -36.87 27.84 -3.27
CA ARG A 18 -35.57 27.31 -2.82
C ARG A 18 -34.46 28.36 -2.70
N ALA A 19 -34.78 29.64 -2.92
CA ALA A 19 -33.78 30.70 -3.07
C ALA A 19 -33.82 31.76 -1.94
N GLN A 20 -34.50 31.50 -0.83
CA GLN A 20 -34.63 32.48 0.27
C GLN A 20 -34.21 31.93 1.66
N GLU A 21 -33.61 30.74 1.74
CA GLU A 21 -33.15 30.16 3.02
C GLU A 21 -31.61 30.08 3.13
N GLU A 22 -30.86 30.50 2.10
CA GLU A 22 -29.38 30.48 2.10
C GLU A 22 -28.72 31.79 2.54
N ASP A 23 -29.49 32.83 2.90
CA ASP A 23 -28.95 34.15 3.26
C ASP A 23 -28.93 34.43 4.77
N GLU A 24 -29.47 33.53 5.62
CA GLU A 24 -29.59 33.74 7.07
C GLU A 24 -28.72 32.79 7.94
N LEU A 25 -27.76 32.07 7.34
CA LEU A 25 -26.81 31.22 8.08
C LEU A 25 -25.34 31.63 7.88
N SER A 26 -25.06 32.92 7.69
CA SER A 26 -23.70 33.45 7.50
C SER A 26 -23.23 34.45 8.57
N LEU A 27 -23.88 34.55 9.74
CA LEU A 27 -23.57 35.58 10.75
C LEU A 27 -23.38 35.06 12.18
N ALA A 28 -22.62 33.98 12.37
CA ALA A 28 -22.10 33.62 13.70
C ALA A 28 -20.58 33.88 13.80
N PRO A 29 -20.10 34.73 14.74
CA PRO A 29 -18.67 34.87 14.98
C PRO A 29 -18.08 33.59 15.58
N PRO A 30 -16.82 33.24 15.28
CA PRO A 30 -16.21 32.02 15.81
C PRO A 30 -16.00 32.11 17.34
N PRO A 31 -16.27 31.04 18.11
CA PRO A 31 -15.94 31.02 19.52
C PRO A 31 -14.43 31.11 19.70
N SER A 32 -14.01 32.18 20.34
CA SER A 32 -12.64 32.40 20.79
C SER A 32 -12.38 31.56 22.03
N GLY A 33 -11.36 30.70 21.98
CA GLY A 33 -10.80 30.05 23.17
C GLY A 33 -11.05 28.54 23.26
N SER A 34 -10.16 27.76 22.65
CA SER A 34 -9.74 26.49 23.25
C SER A 34 -8.33 26.18 22.76
N SER A 35 -7.42 26.16 23.72
CA SER A 35 -6.03 25.70 23.70
C SER A 35 -5.58 24.98 22.42
N SER A 36 -4.52 25.53 21.82
CA SER A 36 -3.66 24.85 20.86
C SER A 36 -3.04 23.61 21.52
N VAL A 37 -3.78 22.51 21.57
CA VAL A 37 -3.16 21.19 21.55
C VAL A 37 -2.59 21.08 20.15
N ALA A 38 -1.26 21.15 20.04
CA ALA A 38 -0.57 20.83 18.81
C ALA A 38 -1.20 19.53 18.27
N LYS A 39 -1.85 19.58 17.11
CA LYS A 39 -2.16 18.37 16.36
C LYS A 39 -0.81 17.73 16.08
N VAL A 40 -0.39 16.81 16.94
CA VAL A 40 0.61 15.81 16.56
C VAL A 40 0.01 15.19 15.31
N GLY A 41 0.55 15.58 14.15
CA GLY A 41 0.02 15.14 12.88
C GLY A 41 0.04 13.61 12.91
N LEU A 42 -1.14 12.99 12.87
CA LEU A 42 -1.24 11.56 12.60
C LEU A 42 -0.57 11.35 11.25
N VAL A 43 0.70 10.93 11.29
CA VAL A 43 1.40 10.48 10.10
C VAL A 43 0.57 9.35 9.50
N GLY A 44 0.07 9.57 8.30
CA GLY A 44 -0.77 8.56 7.63
C GLY A 44 -0.01 7.25 7.50
N PHE A 45 -0.69 6.12 7.67
CA PHE A 45 -0.08 4.82 7.40
C PHE A 45 0.04 4.63 5.89
N PHE A 46 1.28 4.67 5.39
CA PHE A 46 1.61 4.41 3.99
C PHE A 46 2.44 3.14 3.91
N ALA A 47 1.99 2.19 3.09
CA ALA A 47 2.68 0.91 2.96
C ALA A 47 2.71 0.41 1.53
N THR A 48 3.79 -0.28 1.19
CA THR A 48 3.85 -1.16 0.02
C THR A 48 3.83 -2.60 0.49
N TYR A 49 3.39 -3.54 -0.35
CA TYR A 49 3.23 -4.93 0.04
C TYR A 49 3.53 -5.88 -1.10
N LEU A 50 3.85 -7.13 -0.74
CA LEU A 50 3.97 -8.26 -1.64
C LEU A 50 2.84 -9.25 -1.40
N LEU A 51 2.14 -9.63 -2.47
CA LEU A 51 1.23 -10.75 -2.50
C LEU A 51 1.86 -11.94 -3.20
N VAL A 52 1.50 -13.14 -2.75
CA VAL A 52 1.81 -14.40 -3.39
C VAL A 52 0.50 -15.17 -3.64
N SER A 53 0.33 -15.66 -4.86
CA SER A 53 -0.82 -16.49 -5.23
C SER A 53 -0.69 -17.87 -4.61
N ARG A 54 -1.75 -18.34 -3.92
CA ARG A 54 -1.88 -19.73 -3.45
C ARG A 54 -2.49 -20.66 -4.50
N SER A 55 -2.84 -20.16 -5.68
CA SER A 55 -3.40 -21.00 -6.74
C SER A 55 -2.39 -22.05 -7.19
N THR A 56 -2.78 -23.33 -7.15
CA THR A 56 -1.98 -24.47 -7.65
C THR A 56 -1.87 -24.47 -9.17
N VAL A 57 -2.93 -24.02 -9.87
CA VAL A 57 -2.97 -23.90 -11.34
C VAL A 57 -2.10 -22.76 -11.85
N ARG A 58 -1.94 -21.69 -11.05
CA ARG A 58 -1.13 -20.51 -11.39
C ARG A 58 -0.15 -20.19 -10.26
N SER A 59 0.71 -21.15 -9.96
CA SER A 59 1.71 -21.07 -8.89
C SER A 59 2.79 -20.02 -9.18
N GLY A 60 3.47 -19.56 -8.13
CA GLY A 60 4.62 -18.65 -8.25
C GLY A 60 4.29 -17.20 -8.66
N ARG A 61 3.00 -16.85 -8.83
CA ARG A 61 2.61 -15.48 -9.17
C ARG A 61 2.75 -14.56 -7.96
N THR A 62 3.30 -13.39 -8.23
CA THR A 62 3.46 -12.32 -7.25
C THR A 62 2.75 -11.05 -7.71
N TYR A 63 2.40 -10.20 -6.75
CA TYR A 63 1.88 -8.86 -7.01
C TYR A 63 2.45 -7.90 -5.99
N VAL A 64 2.98 -6.76 -6.45
CA VAL A 64 3.44 -5.67 -5.58
C VAL A 64 2.42 -4.54 -5.67
N GLY A 65 2.06 -3.93 -4.55
CA GLY A 65 1.15 -2.79 -4.55
C GLY A 65 1.35 -1.84 -3.37
N PHE A 66 0.60 -0.74 -3.38
CA PHE A 66 0.54 0.27 -2.32
C PHE A 66 -0.82 0.27 -1.61
N THR A 67 -0.86 0.51 -0.29
CA THR A 67 -2.09 0.65 0.49
C THR A 67 -1.90 1.52 1.74
N VAL A 68 -3.01 2.08 2.21
CA VAL A 68 -3.14 2.71 3.55
C VAL A 68 -3.91 1.83 4.54
N ASN A 69 -4.46 0.70 4.07
CA ASN A 69 -5.21 -0.27 4.88
C ASN A 69 -4.98 -1.68 4.32
N PRO A 70 -3.98 -2.42 4.82
CA PRO A 70 -3.62 -3.75 4.30
C PRO A 70 -4.74 -4.79 4.39
N PRO A 71 -5.45 -4.97 5.53
CA PRO A 71 -6.55 -5.93 5.63
C PRO A 71 -7.64 -5.69 4.59
N ARG A 72 -8.09 -4.43 4.44
CA ARG A 72 -9.08 -4.07 3.42
C ARG A 72 -8.56 -4.41 2.03
N ARG A 73 -7.31 -4.04 1.72
CA ARG A 73 -6.74 -4.26 0.38
C ARG A 73 -6.60 -5.74 0.01
N LEU A 74 -6.25 -6.60 0.97
CA LEU A 74 -6.19 -8.04 0.74
C LEU A 74 -7.56 -8.60 0.34
N ARG A 75 -8.62 -8.21 1.05
CA ARG A 75 -10.01 -8.59 0.74
C ARG A 75 -10.45 -8.13 -0.66
N GLN A 76 -10.02 -6.93 -1.09
CA GLN A 76 -10.26 -6.45 -2.47
C GLN A 76 -9.57 -7.35 -3.52
N HIS A 77 -8.30 -7.71 -3.29
CA HIS A 77 -7.56 -8.58 -4.20
C HIS A 77 -8.18 -9.99 -4.29
N ASN A 78 -8.66 -10.52 -3.17
CA ASN A 78 -9.37 -11.80 -3.09
C ASN A 78 -10.82 -11.74 -3.59
N GLY A 79 -11.36 -10.54 -3.83
CA GLY A 79 -12.69 -10.36 -4.41
C GLY A 79 -13.84 -10.51 -3.42
N GLU A 80 -13.54 -10.52 -2.13
CA GLU A 80 -14.55 -10.43 -1.07
C GLU A 80 -15.24 -9.06 -1.07
N ILE A 81 -14.53 -8.02 -1.52
CA ILE A 81 -15.03 -6.66 -1.71
C ILE A 81 -14.56 -6.07 -3.04
N ILE A 82 -15.25 -5.03 -3.50
CA ILE A 82 -15.02 -4.39 -4.80
C ILE A 82 -13.69 -3.64 -4.89
N SER A 83 -13.31 -3.30 -6.13
CA SER A 83 -12.13 -2.48 -6.48
C SER A 83 -10.77 -3.16 -6.23
N GLY A 84 -10.71 -4.48 -6.39
CA GLY A 84 -9.44 -5.21 -6.53
C GLY A 84 -8.77 -4.97 -7.89
N ALA A 85 -7.43 -4.99 -7.92
CA ALA A 85 -6.68 -4.80 -9.15
C ALA A 85 -7.03 -5.88 -10.21
N TYR A 86 -7.14 -5.49 -11.47
CA TYR A 86 -7.51 -6.41 -12.55
C TYR A 86 -6.58 -7.64 -12.62
N ARG A 87 -5.26 -7.42 -12.50
CA ARG A 87 -4.25 -8.48 -12.57
C ARG A 87 -4.39 -9.54 -11.47
N THR A 88 -5.04 -9.20 -10.35
CA THR A 88 -5.24 -10.11 -9.21
C THR A 88 -6.57 -10.83 -9.26
N LYS A 89 -7.43 -10.59 -10.26
CA LYS A 89 -8.65 -11.40 -10.47
C LYS A 89 -8.28 -12.87 -10.70
N SER A 90 -7.27 -13.09 -11.54
CA SER A 90 -6.65 -14.39 -11.76
C SER A 90 -5.58 -14.67 -10.69
N GLY A 91 -5.52 -15.87 -10.12
CA GLY A 91 -4.51 -16.24 -9.11
C GLY A 91 -4.98 -16.11 -7.66
N ARG A 92 -6.28 -15.93 -7.45
CA ARG A 92 -6.87 -16.03 -6.11
C ARG A 92 -6.83 -17.48 -5.59
N PRO A 93 -6.84 -17.70 -4.26
CA PRO A 93 -6.65 -16.66 -3.24
C PRO A 93 -5.19 -16.17 -3.19
N TRP A 94 -5.02 -14.92 -2.79
CA TRP A 94 -3.74 -14.27 -2.54
C TRP A 94 -3.48 -14.20 -1.04
N ASP A 95 -2.22 -14.39 -0.67
CA ASP A 95 -1.71 -14.09 0.67
C ASP A 95 -0.82 -12.87 0.60
N MET A 96 -0.99 -11.96 1.57
CA MET A 96 -0.03 -10.89 1.79
C MET A 96 1.09 -11.43 2.64
N VAL A 97 2.30 -11.47 2.11
CA VAL A 97 3.43 -12.16 2.74
C VAL A 97 4.39 -11.20 3.42
N MET A 98 4.43 -9.95 2.96
CA MET A 98 5.34 -8.92 3.42
C MET A 98 4.74 -7.54 3.19
N ILE A 99 4.94 -6.64 4.16
CA ILE A 99 4.56 -5.23 4.13
C ILE A 99 5.80 -4.40 4.43
N VAL A 100 6.02 -3.33 3.67
CA VAL A 100 7.00 -2.29 3.98
C VAL A 100 6.23 -1.02 4.31
N HIS A 101 6.45 -0.43 5.47
CA HIS A 101 5.77 0.79 5.92
C HIS A 101 6.72 1.75 6.64
N GLY A 102 6.24 2.93 7.04
CA GLY A 102 7.07 4.00 7.61
C GLY A 102 7.51 5.05 6.58
N PHE A 103 6.88 5.06 5.40
CA PHE A 103 7.12 6.10 4.40
C PHE A 103 6.64 7.47 4.89
N PRO A 104 7.39 8.55 4.63
CA PRO A 104 7.02 9.89 5.08
C PRO A 104 5.79 10.47 4.34
N SER A 105 5.50 9.99 3.13
CA SER A 105 4.25 10.29 2.44
C SER A 105 3.86 9.21 1.44
N GLN A 106 2.62 9.31 0.94
CA GLN A 106 2.11 8.52 -0.17
C GLN A 106 3.02 8.58 -1.41
N VAL A 107 3.60 9.75 -1.72
CA VAL A 107 4.44 9.92 -2.92
C VAL A 107 5.69 9.04 -2.83
N GLN A 108 6.36 9.03 -1.69
CA GLN A 108 7.54 8.18 -1.49
C GLN A 108 7.19 6.69 -1.53
N ALA A 109 6.05 6.31 -0.95
CA ALA A 109 5.58 4.92 -1.02
C ALA A 109 5.28 4.47 -2.46
N LEU A 110 4.66 5.32 -3.28
CA LEU A 110 4.37 5.03 -4.69
C LEU A 110 5.64 4.97 -5.55
N GLN A 111 6.61 5.85 -5.28
CA GLN A 111 7.93 5.79 -5.94
C GLN A 111 8.65 4.47 -5.62
N PHE A 112 8.60 4.04 -4.36
CA PHE A 112 9.15 2.77 -3.92
C PHE A 112 8.44 1.57 -4.58
N GLU A 113 7.10 1.56 -4.59
CA GLU A 113 6.28 0.54 -5.26
C GLU A 113 6.68 0.41 -6.74
N TRP A 114 6.75 1.52 -7.45
CA TRP A 114 7.08 1.53 -8.87
C TRP A 114 8.48 0.97 -9.13
N ALA A 115 9.46 1.36 -8.30
CA ALA A 115 10.82 0.86 -8.39
C ALA A 115 10.89 -0.66 -8.14
N TRP A 116 10.10 -1.17 -7.21
CA TRP A 116 10.03 -2.59 -6.88
C TRP A 116 9.31 -3.42 -7.95
N GLN A 117 8.29 -2.85 -8.59
CA GLN A 117 7.64 -3.46 -9.76
C GLN A 117 8.56 -3.49 -10.98
N ASN A 118 9.38 -2.45 -11.17
CA ASN A 118 10.14 -2.21 -12.39
C ASN A 118 11.66 -2.07 -12.13
N PRO A 119 12.34 -3.08 -11.56
CA PRO A 119 13.74 -2.97 -11.17
C PRO A 119 14.69 -2.66 -12.33
N GLN A 120 14.34 -3.10 -13.55
CA GLN A 120 15.14 -2.84 -14.76
C GLN A 120 14.98 -1.40 -15.30
N ARG A 121 13.88 -0.71 -14.95
CA ARG A 121 13.61 0.65 -15.42
C ARG A 121 13.98 1.70 -14.37
N SER A 122 13.88 1.34 -13.10
CA SER A 122 14.23 2.25 -12.00
C SER A 122 15.73 2.47 -11.89
N LYS A 123 16.16 3.73 -11.97
CA LYS A 123 17.56 4.12 -11.77
C LYS A 123 18.05 3.70 -10.38
N ILE A 124 17.21 3.88 -9.36
CA ILE A 124 17.51 3.52 -7.96
C ILE A 124 17.69 2.01 -7.84
N ALA A 125 16.74 1.23 -8.38
CA ALA A 125 16.83 -0.23 -8.31
C ALA A 125 18.07 -0.76 -9.06
N ARG A 126 18.39 -0.21 -10.24
CA ARG A 126 19.58 -0.61 -10.98
C ARG A 126 20.86 -0.33 -10.20
N ARG A 127 21.00 0.86 -9.61
CA ARG A 127 22.16 1.20 -8.77
C ARG A 127 22.28 0.27 -7.56
N ALA A 128 21.17 0.03 -6.87
CA ALA A 128 21.14 -0.84 -5.69
C ALA A 128 21.49 -2.31 -5.99
N LEU A 129 21.17 -2.79 -7.20
CA LEU A 129 21.35 -4.18 -7.60
C LEU A 129 22.63 -4.41 -8.43
N GLU A 130 23.28 -3.35 -8.89
CA GLU A 130 24.50 -3.41 -9.71
C GLU A 130 25.64 -4.19 -9.03
N PRO A 131 25.94 -4.00 -7.73
CA PRO A 131 27.00 -4.76 -7.06
C PRO A 131 26.74 -6.27 -7.07
N CYS A 132 25.47 -6.68 -6.98
CA CYS A 132 25.06 -8.07 -6.83
C CYS A 132 25.13 -8.89 -8.13
N LYS A 133 25.37 -8.24 -9.29
CA LYS A 133 25.48 -8.87 -10.63
C LYS A 133 24.31 -9.82 -10.97
N LEU A 134 23.10 -9.49 -10.51
CA LEU A 134 21.90 -10.31 -10.70
C LEU A 134 21.34 -10.17 -12.13
N LYS A 135 20.87 -11.27 -12.72
CA LYS A 135 20.19 -11.25 -14.02
C LYS A 135 18.70 -11.02 -13.84
N THR A 136 17.98 -10.63 -14.89
CA THR A 136 16.53 -10.37 -14.84
C THR A 136 15.73 -11.52 -14.23
N ARG A 137 16.06 -12.77 -14.57
CA ARG A 137 15.42 -13.97 -14.01
C ARG A 137 15.53 -14.05 -12.48
N ASP A 138 16.64 -13.55 -11.92
CA ASP A 138 16.93 -13.60 -10.49
C ASP A 138 16.14 -12.57 -9.67
N LEU A 139 15.46 -11.65 -10.37
CA LEU A 139 14.60 -10.60 -9.81
C LEU A 139 13.10 -10.92 -9.96
N THR A 140 12.78 -12.09 -10.53
CA THR A 140 11.41 -12.59 -10.68
C THR A 140 11.04 -13.56 -9.57
N GLY A 141 9.75 -13.89 -9.46
CA GLY A 141 9.23 -14.75 -8.39
C GLY A 141 9.36 -14.11 -7.00
N VAL A 142 9.08 -14.90 -5.97
CA VAL A 142 9.02 -14.41 -4.58
C VAL A 142 10.42 -13.97 -4.08
N ASN A 143 11.43 -14.82 -4.22
CA ASN A 143 12.79 -14.52 -3.76
C ASN A 143 13.41 -13.33 -4.52
N GLY A 144 13.15 -13.20 -5.82
CA GLY A 144 13.59 -12.04 -6.58
C GLY A 144 12.94 -10.75 -6.08
N LYS A 145 11.68 -10.79 -5.65
CA LYS A 145 11.01 -9.64 -5.03
C LYS A 145 11.59 -9.29 -3.66
N TYR A 146 12.04 -10.27 -2.88
CA TYR A 146 12.80 -10.00 -1.65
C TYR A 146 14.13 -9.30 -1.94
N ARG A 147 14.90 -9.79 -2.91
CA ARG A 147 16.15 -9.14 -3.31
C ARG A 147 15.97 -7.67 -3.69
N VAL A 148 14.99 -7.40 -4.56
CA VAL A 148 14.70 -6.04 -5.02
C VAL A 148 14.27 -5.13 -3.86
N VAL A 149 13.38 -5.59 -2.96
CA VAL A 149 12.89 -4.72 -1.89
C VAL A 149 14.00 -4.34 -0.92
N PHE A 150 14.85 -5.30 -0.52
CA PHE A 150 15.94 -5.06 0.42
C PHE A 150 17.04 -4.21 -0.21
N ALA A 151 17.34 -4.41 -1.49
CA ALA A 151 18.24 -3.54 -2.24
C ALA A 151 17.72 -2.10 -2.28
N LEU A 152 16.42 -1.90 -2.57
CA LEU A 152 15.81 -0.58 -2.58
C LEU A 152 15.85 0.10 -1.21
N MET A 153 15.58 -0.63 -0.14
CA MET A 153 15.64 -0.09 1.22
C MET A 153 17.05 0.35 1.63
N ALA A 154 18.08 -0.33 1.13
CA ALA A 154 19.47 0.02 1.38
C ALA A 154 19.99 1.15 0.47
N GLU A 155 19.15 1.75 -0.38
CA GLU A 155 19.56 2.72 -1.39
C GLU A 155 18.89 4.10 -1.19
N PRO A 156 19.64 5.22 -1.23
CA PRO A 156 19.03 6.55 -1.21
C PRO A 156 18.07 6.79 -2.38
N PRO A 157 16.93 7.48 -2.16
CA PRO A 157 16.57 8.18 -0.91
C PRO A 157 15.89 7.28 0.14
N PHE A 158 15.55 6.04 -0.19
CA PHE A 158 14.76 5.16 0.69
C PHE A 158 15.50 4.75 1.95
N ALA A 159 16.83 4.64 1.88
CA ALA A 159 17.70 4.39 3.02
C ALA A 159 17.55 5.43 4.16
N HIS A 160 17.11 6.65 3.86
CA HIS A 160 16.94 7.71 4.87
C HIS A 160 15.60 7.65 5.60
N TYR A 161 14.65 6.82 5.15
CA TYR A 161 13.35 6.72 5.78
C TYR A 161 13.35 5.68 6.90
N PRO A 162 12.54 5.83 7.95
CA PRO A 162 12.40 4.85 9.02
C PRO A 162 11.51 3.69 8.57
N LEU A 163 11.92 2.99 7.51
CA LEU A 163 11.16 1.89 6.93
C LEU A 163 11.21 0.66 7.83
N ASN A 164 10.09 -0.03 7.91
CA ASN A 164 9.96 -1.28 8.64
C ASN A 164 9.40 -2.35 7.70
N VAL A 165 9.97 -3.55 7.77
CA VAL A 165 9.50 -4.73 7.04
C VAL A 165 8.74 -5.62 8.02
N GLN A 166 7.47 -5.88 7.73
CA GLN A 166 6.67 -6.83 8.48
C GLN A 166 6.40 -8.07 7.61
N PHE A 167 6.85 -9.23 8.06
CA PHE A 167 6.48 -10.52 7.46
C PHE A 167 5.23 -11.08 8.14
N LEU A 168 4.29 -11.58 7.33
CA LEU A 168 3.07 -12.22 7.85
C LEU A 168 3.20 -13.76 7.91
N SER A 169 4.38 -14.28 7.59
CA SER A 169 4.68 -15.71 7.58
C SER A 169 6.18 -15.92 7.85
N SER A 170 6.48 -16.76 8.85
CA SER A 170 7.86 -17.13 9.22
C SER A 170 8.60 -17.81 8.07
N VAL A 171 7.90 -18.59 7.24
CA VAL A 171 8.47 -19.24 6.05
C VAL A 171 9.00 -18.19 5.07
N HIS A 172 8.23 -17.10 4.87
CA HIS A 172 8.65 -16.01 3.99
C HIS A 172 9.76 -15.16 4.59
N GLN A 173 9.75 -14.94 5.91
CA GLN A 173 10.83 -14.27 6.62
C GLN A 173 12.15 -15.04 6.49
N GLN A 174 12.13 -16.37 6.69
CA GLN A 174 13.32 -17.21 6.54
C GLN A 174 13.82 -17.25 5.10
N ALA A 175 12.91 -17.38 4.12
CA ALA A 175 13.25 -17.36 2.70
C ALA A 175 13.87 -16.01 2.28
N ALA A 176 13.32 -14.89 2.76
CA ALA A 176 13.87 -13.57 2.53
C ALA A 176 15.26 -13.42 3.15
N SER A 177 15.43 -13.83 4.42
CA SER A 177 16.73 -13.81 5.10
C SER A 177 17.81 -14.56 4.31
N GLY A 178 17.53 -15.78 3.83
CA GLY A 178 18.48 -16.53 3.00
C GLY A 178 18.81 -15.85 1.67
N ALA A 179 17.79 -15.30 1.00
CA ALA A 179 17.96 -14.58 -0.27
C ALA A 179 18.78 -13.29 -0.11
N VAL A 180 18.54 -12.54 0.97
CA VAL A 180 19.17 -11.24 1.28
C VAL A 180 20.59 -11.45 1.82
N ALA A 181 20.83 -12.43 2.68
CA ALA A 181 22.17 -12.75 3.15
C ALA A 181 23.10 -13.12 1.97
N THR A 182 22.57 -13.82 0.97
CA THR A 182 23.32 -14.11 -0.28
C THR A 182 23.60 -12.84 -1.09
N GLN A 183 22.64 -11.91 -1.13
CA GLN A 183 22.80 -10.63 -1.83
C GLN A 183 23.89 -9.76 -1.20
N VAL A 184 23.89 -9.64 0.14
CA VAL A 184 24.91 -8.88 0.88
C VAL A 184 26.30 -9.47 0.70
N ARG A 185 26.44 -10.80 0.80
CA ARG A 185 27.72 -11.49 0.51
C ARG A 185 28.24 -11.23 -0.90
N ASN A 186 27.34 -10.99 -1.85
CA ASN A 186 27.67 -10.68 -3.24
C ASN A 186 27.84 -9.16 -3.48
N GLY A 187 28.11 -8.37 -2.44
CA GLY A 187 28.43 -6.95 -2.53
C GLY A 187 27.24 -6.00 -2.45
N GLY A 188 26.02 -6.50 -2.17
CA GLY A 188 24.87 -5.64 -1.91
C GLY A 188 25.00 -4.88 -0.58
N ASN A 189 24.41 -3.70 -0.51
CA ASN A 189 24.39 -2.89 0.70
C ASN A 189 23.60 -3.58 1.83
N GLU A 190 24.07 -3.42 3.06
CA GLU A 190 23.33 -3.79 4.28
C GLU A 190 22.20 -2.79 4.54
N LEU A 191 21.17 -3.24 5.28
CA LEU A 191 20.10 -2.34 5.70
C LEU A 191 20.61 -1.35 6.76
N PRO A 192 20.17 -0.08 6.70
CA PRO A 192 20.46 0.89 7.76
C PRO A 192 19.97 0.41 9.14
N ALA A 193 20.75 0.72 10.18
CA ALA A 193 20.49 0.27 11.56
C ALA A 193 19.17 0.79 12.16
N HIS A 194 18.61 1.87 11.63
CA HIS A 194 17.33 2.44 12.09
C HIS A 194 16.10 1.76 11.48
N MET A 195 16.28 0.80 10.57
CA MET A 195 15.21 -0.01 10.01
C MET A 195 15.00 -1.28 10.84
N SER A 196 13.76 -1.78 10.87
CA SER A 196 13.44 -3.03 11.56
C SER A 196 12.80 -4.07 10.64
N ILE A 197 12.99 -5.34 11.00
CA ILE A 197 12.36 -6.50 10.38
C ILE A 197 11.62 -7.25 11.48
N SER A 198 10.31 -7.36 11.37
CA SER A 198 9.43 -8.08 12.32
C SER A 198 8.73 -9.24 11.64
#